data_AF-A0A257XIM8-F1
#
_entry.id   AF-A0A257XIM8-F1
#
_cell.length_a   1.000
_cell.length_b   1.000
_cell.length_c   1.000
_cell.angle_alpha   90.00
_cell.angle_beta   90.00
_cell.angle_gamma   90.00
#
_symmetry.space_group_name_H-M   'P 1'
#
loop_
_entity.id
_entity.type
_entity.pdbx_description
1 polymer ?
#
loop_
_entity_poly.entity_id
_entity_poly.type
_entity_poly.pdbx_seq_one_letter_code
_entity_poly.pdbx_strand_id
1 'polypeptide(L)'
;EPRDPVLYFVQRLRDEAHRFAIGSHRARRKKDITDAGLQAIPGVGPTRKRALLRHFGTLKAIEQASLADLEHVPGINASTAQAIYGYFHSQPGR
;
A
#
# COMPACT_ATOMS: atom_id res chain seq x y z
N GLU A 1 18.24 7.16 -26.75
CA GLU A 1 17.35 8.07 -26.01
C GLU A 1 17.83 8.19 -24.57
N PRO A 2 18.13 9.39 -24.05
CA PRO A 2 18.55 9.53 -22.67
C PRO A 2 17.30 9.43 -21.78
N ARG A 3 17.25 8.39 -20.94
CA ARG A 3 16.25 8.26 -19.88
C ARG A 3 16.57 9.33 -18.83
N ASP A 4 15.75 10.37 -18.83
CA ASP A 4 16.00 11.64 -18.14
C ASP A 4 16.11 11.44 -16.61
N PRO A 5 17.30 11.65 -16.00
CA PRO A 5 17.53 11.41 -14.57
C PRO A 5 16.64 12.27 -13.65
N VAL A 6 16.09 13.36 -14.17
CA VAL A 6 15.19 14.27 -13.44
C VAL A 6 13.86 13.60 -13.10
N LEU A 7 13.34 12.73 -13.98
CA LEU A 7 12.07 12.02 -13.74
C LEU A 7 12.17 11.04 -12.57
N TYR A 8 13.32 10.38 -12.41
CA TYR A 8 13.56 9.45 -11.29
C TYR A 8 13.64 10.17 -9.94
N PHE A 9 14.21 11.37 -9.91
CA PHE A 9 14.34 12.14 -8.67
C PHE A 9 13.00 12.60 -8.11
N VAL A 10 12.11 13.07 -8.99
CA VAL A 10 10.75 13.49 -8.60
C VAL A 10 9.91 12.31 -8.12
N GLN A 11 10.08 11.13 -8.74
CA GLN A 11 9.42 9.90 -8.30
C GLN A 11 9.87 9.50 -6.89
N ARG A 12 11.18 9.47 -6.64
CA ARG A 12 11.72 9.13 -5.31
C ARG A 12 11.29 10.11 -4.22
N LEU A 13 11.23 11.41 -4.53
CA LEU A 13 10.76 12.43 -3.58
C LEU A 13 9.27 12.25 -3.26
N ARG A 14 8.47 11.86 -4.26
CA ARG A 14 7.06 11.50 -4.07
C ARG A 14 6.92 10.27 -3.18
N ASP A 15 7.71 9.23 -3.43
CA ASP A 15 7.67 8.01 -2.63
C ASP A 15 8.09 8.26 -1.18
N GLU A 16 9.07 9.12 -0.93
CA GLU A 16 9.50 9.46 0.44
C GLU A 16 8.47 10.35 1.17
N ALA A 17 7.86 11.33 0.47
CA ALA A 17 6.79 12.14 1.02
C ALA A 17 5.56 11.29 1.36
N HIS A 18 5.26 10.31 0.51
CA HIS A 18 4.18 9.35 0.69
C HIS A 18 4.47 8.39 1.84
N ARG A 19 5.70 7.87 1.94
CA ARG A 19 6.18 7.05 3.07
C ARG A 19 6.08 7.80 4.39
N PHE A 20 6.45 9.07 4.40
CA PHE A 20 6.34 9.93 5.57
C PHE A 20 4.87 10.19 5.95
N ALA A 21 3.98 10.38 4.97
CA ALA A 21 2.54 10.55 5.20
C ALA A 21 1.86 9.28 5.74
N ILE A 22 2.26 8.10 5.23
CA ILE A 22 1.81 6.78 5.73
C ILE A 22 2.28 6.56 7.17
N GLY A 23 3.55 6.89 7.47
CA GLY A 23 4.14 6.72 8.81
C GLY A 23 3.62 7.68 9.88
N SER A 24 3.12 8.86 9.49
CA SER A 24 2.79 9.95 10.42
C SER A 24 1.33 9.99 10.91
N HIS A 25 0.41 9.21 10.35
CA HIS A 25 -0.99 9.19 10.80
C HIS A 25 -1.28 8.17 11.92
N ARG A 26 -0.63 8.34 13.08
CA ARG A 26 -1.09 7.73 14.35
C ARG A 26 -2.28 8.53 14.90
N ALA A 27 -3.39 8.57 14.16
CA ALA A 27 -4.59 9.30 14.57
C ALA A 27 -5.87 8.47 14.37
N ARG A 28 -6.23 7.77 15.46
CA ARG A 28 -7.59 7.53 15.99
C ARG A 28 -8.70 7.07 15.03
N ARG A 29 -9.25 5.90 15.39
CA ARG A 29 -10.66 5.47 15.32
C ARG A 29 -11.34 5.50 13.95
N LYS A 30 -11.50 4.30 13.36
CA LYS A 30 -12.79 3.83 12.86
C LYS A 30 -12.74 2.31 12.80
N LYS A 31 -13.28 1.67 13.83
CA LYS A 31 -13.10 0.26 14.13
C LYS A 31 -14.01 -0.66 13.29
N ASP A 32 -14.94 -0.11 12.49
CA ASP A 32 -16.12 -0.89 12.09
C ASP A 32 -16.40 -1.00 10.58
N ILE A 33 -15.54 -0.51 9.67
CA ILE A 33 -15.85 -0.52 8.22
C ILE A 33 -14.92 -1.43 7.38
N THR A 34 -13.79 -1.87 7.91
CA THR A 34 -12.65 -2.33 7.08
C THR A 34 -12.33 -3.83 7.14
N ASP A 35 -13.20 -4.67 7.70
CA ASP A 35 -12.82 -6.06 7.94
C ASP A 35 -12.77 -6.95 6.68
N ALA A 36 -13.50 -6.56 5.62
CA ALA A 36 -13.66 -7.37 4.41
C ALA A 36 -12.72 -7.02 3.23
N GLY A 37 -12.02 -5.87 3.25
CA GLY A 37 -11.30 -5.38 2.06
C GLY A 37 -10.13 -6.28 1.60
N LEU A 38 -9.20 -6.62 2.52
CA LEU A 38 -8.03 -7.43 2.16
C LEU A 38 -8.34 -8.90 1.92
N GLN A 39 -9.44 -9.43 2.49
CA GLN A 39 -9.84 -10.83 2.31
C GLN A 39 -10.41 -11.10 0.92
N ALA A 40 -10.90 -10.06 0.23
CA ALA A 40 -11.40 -10.17 -1.13
C ALA A 40 -10.29 -10.30 -2.18
N ILE A 41 -9.01 -10.10 -1.82
CA ILE A 41 -7.88 -10.13 -2.74
C ILE A 41 -7.36 -11.57 -2.85
N PRO A 42 -7.48 -12.22 -4.03
CA PRO A 42 -6.96 -13.57 -4.22
C PRO A 42 -5.47 -13.65 -3.88
N GLY A 43 -5.09 -14.60 -3.02
CA GLY A 43 -3.71 -14.75 -2.56
C GLY A 43 -3.32 -13.90 -1.33
N VAL A 44 -4.18 -13.02 -0.83
CA VAL A 44 -3.94 -12.29 0.43
C VAL A 44 -4.63 -13.00 1.60
N GLY A 45 -3.95 -14.03 2.11
CA GLY A 45 -4.41 -14.77 3.29
C GLY A 45 -4.27 -14.00 4.62
N PRO A 46 -4.77 -14.57 5.74
CA PRO A 46 -4.77 -13.91 7.05
C PRO A 46 -3.37 -13.57 7.58
N THR A 47 -2.35 -14.32 7.19
CA THR A 47 -0.95 -14.02 7.55
C THR A 47 -0.45 -12.74 6.88
N ARG A 48 -0.73 -12.58 5.58
CA ARG A 48 -0.37 -11.39 4.80
C ARG A 48 -1.18 -10.16 5.25
N LYS A 49 -2.49 -10.33 5.52
CA LYS A 49 -3.33 -9.29 6.15
C LYS A 49 -2.72 -8.78 7.46
N ARG A 50 -2.30 -9.69 8.35
CA ARG A 50 -1.65 -9.32 9.62
C ARG A 50 -0.31 -8.62 9.42
N ALA A 51 0.51 -9.05 8.46
CA ALA A 51 1.79 -8.41 8.16
C ALA A 51 1.57 -6.97 7.66
N LEU A 52 0.65 -6.77 6.72
CA LEU A 52 0.28 -5.45 6.19
C LEU A 52 -0.27 -4.55 7.30
N LEU A 53 -1.20 -5.03 8.12
CA LEU A 53 -1.75 -4.24 9.23
C LEU A 53 -0.71 -3.93 10.30
N ARG A 54 0.26 -4.82 10.55
CA ARG A 54 1.39 -4.53 11.46
C ARG A 54 2.33 -3.47 10.89
N HIS A 55 2.51 -3.44 9.57
CA HIS A 55 3.40 -2.48 8.91
C HIS A 55 2.75 -1.09 8.76
N PHE A 56 1.51 -1.05 8.25
CA PHE A 56 0.79 0.18 7.90
C PHE A 56 -0.20 0.65 8.97
N GLY A 57 -0.52 -0.18 9.95
CA GLY A 57 -1.43 0.13 11.07
C GLY A 57 -2.92 0.07 10.71
N THR A 58 -3.33 0.57 9.54
CA THR A 58 -4.75 0.65 9.14
C THR A 58 -4.98 0.19 7.71
N LEU A 59 -6.22 -0.22 7.38
CA LEU A 59 -6.57 -0.56 5.99
C LEU A 59 -6.40 0.63 5.05
N LYS A 60 -6.84 1.82 5.47
CA LYS A 60 -6.71 3.05 4.67
C LYS A 60 -5.25 3.38 4.32
N ALA A 61 -4.31 3.13 5.23
CA ALA A 61 -2.89 3.29 4.96
C ALA A 61 -2.38 2.29 3.92
N ILE A 62 -2.92 1.06 3.89
CA ILE A 62 -2.61 0.04 2.89
C ILE A 62 -3.23 0.41 1.53
N GLU A 63 -4.47 0.90 1.52
CA GLU A 63 -5.17 1.38 0.31
C GLU A 63 -4.38 2.50 -0.38
N GLN A 64 -3.81 3.41 0.41
CA GLN A 64 -3.03 4.51 -0.10
C GLN A 64 -1.59 4.11 -0.40
N ALA A 65 -1.07 2.99 0.09
CA ALA A 65 0.34 2.62 -0.02
C ALA A 65 0.82 2.54 -1.48
N SER A 66 2.06 2.96 -1.72
CA SER A 66 2.71 2.76 -3.01
C SER A 66 3.00 1.27 -3.23
N LEU A 67 3.16 0.88 -4.50
CA LEU A 67 3.56 -0.49 -4.83
C LEU A 67 4.87 -0.87 -4.13
N ALA A 68 5.84 0.05 -4.11
CA ALA A 68 7.13 -0.17 -3.46
C ALA A 68 6.97 -0.39 -1.96
N ASP A 69 6.12 0.37 -1.27
CA ASP A 69 5.89 0.19 0.17
C ASP A 69 5.26 -1.17 0.48
N LEU A 70 4.33 -1.63 -0.36
CA LEU A 70 3.71 -2.95 -0.21
C LEU A 70 4.75 -4.08 -0.34
N GLU A 71 5.74 -3.92 -1.21
CA GLU A 71 6.84 -4.87 -1.39
C GLU A 71 7.82 -4.89 -0.19
N HIS A 72 7.92 -3.81 0.57
CA HIS A 72 8.76 -3.77 1.78
C HIS A 72 8.15 -4.51 2.98
N VAL A 73 6.90 -4.97 2.87
CA VAL A 73 6.24 -5.71 3.95
C VAL A 73 6.75 -7.15 3.98
N PRO A 74 7.24 -7.64 5.14
CA PRO A 74 7.72 -9.01 5.25
C PRO A 74 6.66 -10.04 4.85
N GLY A 75 7.02 -10.93 3.91
CA GLY A 75 6.13 -11.98 3.41
C GLY A 75 5.19 -11.57 2.27
N ILE A 76 5.33 -10.34 1.75
CA ILE A 76 4.71 -9.87 0.52
C ILE A 76 5.77 -9.92 -0.60
N ASN A 77 5.41 -10.53 -1.73
CA ASN A 77 6.23 -10.51 -2.94
C ASN A 77 5.65 -9.54 -3.97
N ALA A 78 6.41 -9.23 -5.02
CA ALA A 78 6.00 -8.30 -6.08
C ALA A 78 4.62 -8.63 -6.68
N SER A 79 4.34 -9.90 -6.96
CA SER A 79 3.03 -10.32 -7.50
C SER A 79 1.88 -10.02 -6.53
N THR A 80 2.08 -10.27 -5.23
CA THR A 80 1.06 -9.97 -4.22
C THR A 80 0.92 -8.48 -4.00
N ALA A 81 2.02 -7.73 -3.99
CA ALA A 81 2.00 -6.27 -3.90
C ALA A 81 1.23 -5.64 -5.07
N GLN A 82 1.46 -6.12 -6.29
CA GLN A 82 0.73 -5.69 -7.49
C GLN A 82 -0.76 -6.01 -7.40
N ALA A 83 -1.13 -7.21 -6.92
CA ALA A 83 -2.52 -7.58 -6.72
C ALA A 83 -3.22 -6.66 -5.69
N ILE A 84 -2.53 -6.33 -4.59
CA ILE A 84 -3.05 -5.41 -3.57
C ILE A 84 -3.18 -4.00 -4.14
N TYR A 85 -2.13 -3.48 -4.77
CA TYR A 85 -2.12 -2.16 -5.36
C TYR A 85 -3.22 -2.02 -6.42
N GLY A 86 -3.31 -2.98 -7.33
CA GLY A 86 -4.34 -3.03 -8.36
C GLY A 86 -5.75 -3.13 -7.80
N TYR A 87 -5.99 -3.90 -6.73
CA TYR A 87 -7.31 -3.98 -6.12
C TYR A 87 -7.84 -2.62 -5.65
N PHE A 88 -6.97 -1.79 -5.07
CA PHE A 88 -7.35 -0.47 -4.55
C PHE A 88 -7.28 0.66 -5.57
N HIS A 89 -6.41 0.56 -6.59
CA HIS A 89 -6.19 1.63 -7.57
C HIS A 89 -6.86 1.36 -8.94
N SER A 90 -7.30 0.12 -9.22
CA SER A 90 -8.02 -0.23 -10.44
C SER A 90 -9.55 -0.13 -10.29
N GLN A 91 -10.08 0.64 -9.32
CA GLN A 91 -11.46 1.10 -9.38
C GLN A 91 -11.53 2.47 -10.07
N PRO A 92 -11.71 2.54 -11.41
CA PRO A 92 -12.08 3.77 -12.05
C PRO A 92 -13.56 4.05 -11.72
N GLY A 93 -13.80 5.02 -10.84
CA GLY A 93 -15.10 5.67 -10.70
C GLY A 93 -16.25 4.83 -10.14
N ARG A 94 -16.62 5.11 -8.90
CA ARG A 94 -18.03 5.38 -8.59
C ARG A 94 -18.15 6.82 -8.12
#